data_AF-A0A382N616-F1
#
_entry.id   AF-A0A382N616-F1
#
_cell.length_a   1.000
_cell.length_b   1.000
_cell.length_c   1.000
_cell.angle_alpha   90.00
_cell.angle_beta   90.00
_cell.angle_gamma   90.00
#
_symmetry.space_group_name_H-M   'P 1'
#
loop_
_entity.id
_entity.type
_entity.pdbx_description
1 polymer ?
#
loop_
_entity_poly.entity_id
_entity_poly.type
_entity_poly.pdbx_seq_one_letter_code
_entity_poly.pdbx_strand_id
1 'polypeptide(L)'
;LLALFIRTFIIQAFKIPSGSMQNTLLIGDHILVSKFAYGVHIPNVIPFLNIKLFDDIVLFQKTPKREDIIVFKYPKNENRDFIKRV
;
A
#
# COMPACT_ATOMS: atom_id res chain seq x y z
N LEU A 1 -9.18 7.84 -19.34
CA LEU A 1 -7.94 8.43 -18.80
C LEU A 1 -8.05 8.71 -17.29
N LEU A 2 -8.99 9.54 -16.84
CA LEU A 2 -9.15 9.90 -15.43
C LEU A 2 -9.32 8.68 -14.49
N ALA A 3 -10.19 7.73 -14.84
CA ALA A 3 -10.40 6.51 -14.04
C ALA A 3 -9.13 5.65 -13.90
N LEU A 4 -8.26 5.67 -14.92
CA LEU A 4 -6.99 4.92 -14.93
C LEU A 4 -5.97 5.60 -14.00
N PHE A 5 -5.94 6.93 -13.98
CA PHE A 5 -5.15 7.71 -13.03
C PHE A 5 -5.59 7.46 -11.58
N ILE A 6 -6.89 7.51 -11.31
CA ILE A 6 -7.43 7.26 -9.96
C ILE A 6 -7.09 5.84 -9.48
N ARG A 7 -7.21 4.83 -10.36
CA ARG A 7 -6.92 3.44 -10.03
C ARG A 7 -5.42 3.12 -9.86
N THR A 8 -4.54 3.90 -10.48
CA THR A 8 -3.09 3.68 -10.38
C THR A 8 -2.49 4.38 -9.17
N PHE A 9 -2.93 5.62 -8.91
CA PHE A 9 -2.34 6.48 -7.90
C PHE A 9 -3.16 6.58 -6.60
N ILE A 10 -4.49 6.54 -6.65
CA ILE A 10 -5.36 6.85 -5.50
C ILE A 10 -5.83 5.61 -4.76
N ILE A 11 -6.41 4.65 -5.49
CA ILE A 11 -7.07 3.50 -4.90
C ILE A 11 -6.46 2.23 -5.46
N GLN A 12 -5.98 1.35 -4.58
CA GLN A 12 -5.50 0.03 -4.96
C GLN A 12 -6.44 -1.04 -4.42
N ALA A 13 -6.93 -1.89 -5.32
CA ALA A 13 -7.71 -3.06 -4.95
C ALA A 13 -6.75 -4.21 -4.62
N PHE A 14 -6.90 -4.79 -3.44
CA PHE A 14 -6.20 -6.01 -3.04
C PHE A 14 -7.23 -7.11 -2.80
N LYS A 15 -6.87 -8.33 -3.20
CA LYS A 15 -7.59 -9.53 -2.81
C LYS A 15 -6.85 -10.15 -1.64
N ILE A 16 -7.54 -10.46 -0.55
CA ILE A 16 -6.90 -11.03 0.65
C ILE A 16 -6.52 -12.49 0.37
N PRO A 17 -5.23 -12.84 0.29
CA PRO A 17 -4.81 -14.18 -0.09
C PRO A 17 -4.59 -15.09 1.13
N SER A 18 -4.52 -14.55 2.35
CA SER A 18 -4.11 -15.31 3.54
C SER A 18 -5.03 -15.07 4.73
N GLY A 19 -5.25 -16.13 5.51
CA GLY A 19 -6.07 -16.12 6.71
C GLY A 19 -5.46 -15.43 7.92
N SER A 20 -4.34 -14.71 7.79
CA SER A 20 -3.75 -13.97 8.92
C SER A 20 -4.66 -12.84 9.45
N MET A 21 -5.74 -12.52 8.72
CA MET A 21 -6.79 -11.56 9.10
C MET A 21 -8.16 -12.26 9.31
N GLN A 22 -8.19 -13.59 9.51
CA GLN A 22 -9.41 -14.41 9.61
C GLN A 22 -10.42 -13.93 10.65
N ASN A 23 -9.98 -13.19 11.67
CA ASN A 23 -10.87 -12.67 12.70
C ASN A 23 -11.71 -11.45 12.24
N THR A 24 -11.53 -10.90 11.03
CA THR A 24 -12.37 -9.77 10.55
C THR A 24 -12.63 -9.73 9.04
N LEU A 25 -11.83 -10.39 8.21
CA LEU A 25 -12.03 -10.42 6.76
C LEU A 25 -11.91 -11.85 6.23
N LEU A 26 -12.87 -12.27 5.39
CA LEU A 26 -12.90 -13.62 4.85
C LEU A 26 -11.92 -13.74 3.69
N ILE A 27 -11.34 -14.94 3.54
CA ILE A 27 -10.44 -15.25 2.42
C ILE A 27 -11.25 -15.15 1.13
N GLY A 28 -10.81 -14.30 0.20
CA GLY A 28 -11.52 -14.03 -1.06
C GLY A 28 -12.16 -12.65 -1.14
N ASP A 29 -12.25 -11.90 -0.03
CA ASP A 29 -12.76 -10.53 -0.03
C ASP A 29 -11.84 -9.58 -0.80
N HIS A 30 -12.46 -8.63 -1.48
CA HIS A 30 -11.79 -7.53 -2.17
C HIS A 30 -11.82 -6.31 -1.26
N ILE A 31 -10.65 -5.78 -0.94
CA ILE A 31 -10.51 -4.55 -0.18
C ILE A 31 -9.99 -3.43 -1.08
N LEU A 32 -10.51 -2.23 -0.85
CA LEU A 32 -10.01 -1.00 -1.46
C LEU A 32 -9.15 -0.28 -0.44
N VAL A 33 -7.88 -0.08 -0.78
CA VAL A 33 -6.91 0.58 0.07
C VAL A 33 -6.58 1.93 -0.52
N SER A 34 -6.59 2.96 0.32
CA SER A 34 -6.11 4.30 -0.04
C SER A 34 -4.61 4.38 0.16
N LYS A 35 -3.85 4.65 -0.91
CA LYS A 35 -2.40 4.86 -0.83
C LYS A 35 -2.00 6.14 -0.07
N PHE A 36 -2.95 7.05 0.17
CA PHE A 36 -2.71 8.35 0.77
C PHE A 36 -2.95 8.38 2.29
N ALA A 37 -3.54 7.34 2.88
CA ALA A 37 -4.05 7.38 4.26
C ALA A 37 -2.96 7.54 5.34
N TYR A 38 -1.75 7.02 5.10
CA TYR A 38 -0.63 7.04 6.05
C TYR A 38 0.61 7.79 5.56
N GLY A 39 0.52 8.38 4.36
CA GLY A 39 1.60 9.12 3.73
C GLY A 39 1.75 8.73 2.27
N VAL A 40 2.23 9.67 1.46
CA VAL A 40 2.45 9.46 0.02
C VAL A 40 3.89 9.08 -0.18
N HIS A 41 4.12 7.82 -0.57
CA HIS A 41 5.43 7.38 -1.02
C HIS A 41 5.64 7.86 -2.44
N ILE A 42 6.53 8.83 -2.64
CA ILE A 42 6.96 9.25 -3.97
C ILE A 42 8.16 8.37 -4.33
N PRO A 43 8.00 7.39 -5.24
CA PRO A 43 9.11 6.54 -5.64
C PRO A 43 10.21 7.40 -6.26
N ASN A 44 11.44 7.22 -5.77
CA ASN A 44 12.62 7.89 -6.28
C ASN A 44 13.09 7.44 -7.66
N VAL A 45 12.49 6.38 -8.21
CA VAL A 45 12.85 5.78 -9.49
C VAL A 45 11.84 6.19 -10.55
N ILE A 46 12.33 6.83 -11.63
CA ILE A 46 11.51 7.06 -12.83
C ILE A 46 11.20 5.68 -13.45
N PRO A 47 9.92 5.27 -13.59
CA PRO A 47 9.53 3.93 -14.03
C PRO A 47 10.11 3.49 -15.38
N PHE A 48 10.56 4.44 -16.20
CA PHE A 48 11.14 4.20 -17.52
C PHE A 48 12.66 4.24 -17.59
N LEU A 49 13.32 4.90 -16.63
CA LEU A 49 14.73 5.24 -16.74
C LEU A 49 15.61 4.55 -15.69
N ASN A 50 15.01 3.94 -14.65
CA ASN A 50 15.74 3.29 -13.54
C ASN A 50 16.83 4.18 -12.90
N ILE A 51 16.70 5.50 -13.02
CA ILE A 51 17.59 6.47 -12.39
C ILE A 51 16.96 6.85 -11.04
N LYS A 52 17.71 6.67 -9.96
CA LYS A 52 17.38 7.22 -8.64
C LYS A 52 17.77 8.70 -8.63
N LEU A 53 16.79 9.59 -8.49
CA LEU A 53 17.03 11.04 -8.45
C LEU A 53 17.13 11.60 -7.02
N PHE A 54 16.40 11.00 -6.06
CA PHE A 54 16.33 11.44 -4.66
C PHE A 54 16.20 10.24 -3.71
N ASP A 55 16.26 10.46 -2.40
CA ASP A 55 15.85 9.46 -1.40
C ASP A 55 14.31 9.28 -1.43
N ASP A 56 13.79 8.14 -0.96
CA ASP A 56 12.34 7.90 -0.93
C ASP A 56 11.66 8.90 0.03
N ILE A 57 10.97 9.89 -0.53
CA ILE A 57 10.29 10.93 0.24
C ILE A 57 8.89 10.44 0.59
N VAL A 58 8.61 10.34 1.89
CA VAL A 58 7.26 10.12 2.43
C VAL A 58 6.69 11.45 2.89
N LEU A 59 5.69 11.96 2.15
CA LEU A 59 4.96 13.17 2.54
C LEU A 59 3.78 12.82 3.45
N PHE A 60 3.51 13.67 4.44
CA PHE A 60 2.36 13.56 5.36
C PHE A 60 2.29 12.22 6.11
N GLN A 61 3.43 11.77 6.65
CA GLN A 61 3.49 10.53 7.43
C GLN A 61 2.58 10.62 8.67
N LYS A 62 1.58 9.75 8.72
CA LYS A 62 0.69 9.60 9.87
C LYS A 62 1.05 8.31 10.61
N THR A 63 1.08 8.37 11.94
CA THR A 63 1.29 7.16 12.73
C THR A 63 0.04 6.28 12.72
N PRO A 64 0.18 4.96 12.50
CA PRO A 64 -0.95 4.04 12.57
C PRO A 64 -1.49 3.96 13.99
N LYS A 65 -2.81 3.91 14.13
CA LYS A 65 -3.51 3.75 15.41
C LYS A 65 -3.91 2.30 15.60
N ARG A 66 -4.14 1.91 16.85
CA ARG A 66 -4.66 0.58 17.20
C ARG A 66 -5.97 0.33 16.45
N GLU A 67 -6.15 -0.90 15.95
CA GLU A 67 -7.27 -1.31 15.09
C GLU A 67 -7.19 -0.88 13.61
N ASP A 68 -6.20 -0.06 13.23
CA ASP A 68 -6.00 0.29 11.82
C ASP A 68 -5.53 -0.91 11.01
N ILE A 69 -6.09 -1.08 9.82
CA ILE A 69 -5.64 -2.07 8.84
C ILE A 69 -4.67 -1.38 7.89
N ILE A 70 -3.41 -1.79 7.94
CA ILE A 70 -2.35 -1.22 7.12
C ILE A 70 -1.81 -2.27 6.14
N VAL A 71 -1.43 -1.77 4.96
CA VAL A 71 -0.68 -2.53 3.96
C VAL A 71 0.75 -2.00 3.95
N PHE A 72 1.72 -2.90 4.11
CA PHE A 72 3.13 -2.54 4.12
C PHE A 72 3.96 -3.61 3.41
N LYS A 73 5.12 -3.20 2.87
CA LYS A 73 6.06 -4.12 2.26
C LYS A 73 6.76 -4.96 3.31
N TYR A 74 6.90 -6.25 3.06
CA TYR A 74 7.58 -7.15 3.99
C TYR A 74 9.08 -6.80 4.10
N PRO A 75 9.62 -6.56 5.31
CA PRO A 75 10.98 -6.05 5.47
C PRO A 75 12.08 -7.00 4.97
N LYS A 76 11.84 -8.32 4.92
CA LYS A 76 12.81 -9.28 4.35
C LYS A 76 12.66 -9.47 2.83
N ASN A 77 11.53 -9.07 2.25
CA ASN A 77 11.27 -9.21 0.81
C ASN A 77 10.22 -8.19 0.37
N GLU A 78 10.68 -7.07 -0.18
CA GLU A 78 9.85 -5.94 -0.61
C GLU A 78 8.94 -6.25 -1.81
N ASN A 79 9.11 -7.40 -2.47
CA ASN A 79 8.23 -7.83 -3.55
C ASN A 79 6.88 -8.36 -3.05
N ARG A 80 6.66 -8.40 -1.72
CA ARG A 80 5.42 -8.88 -1.12
C ARG A 80 4.79 -7.81 -0.22
N ASP A 81 3.54 -7.50 -0.53
CA ASP A 81 2.69 -6.68 0.30
C ASP A 81 2.03 -7.53 1.39
N PHE A 82 2.05 -7.02 2.63
CA PHE A 82 1.43 -7.64 3.79
C PHE A 82 0.34 -6.74 4.33
N ILE A 83 -0.75 -7.36 4.76
CA ILE A 83 -1.90 -6.68 5.35
C ILE A 83 -1.98 -7.11 6.81
N LYS A 84 -1.95 -6.15 7.73
CA LYS A 84 -2.09 -6.41 9.18
C LYS A 84 -2.95 -5.36 9.85
N ARG A 85 -3.54 -5.76 10.97
CA ARG A 85 -4.14 -4.86 11.96
C ARG A 85 -3.09 -4.50 13.01
N VAL A 86 -3.04 -3.23 13.39
CA VAL A 86 -2.12 -2.66 14.42
C VAL A 86 -2.61 -2.98 15.82
#